data_AF-E5Y8X6-F1
#
_entry.id   AF-E5Y8X6-F1
#
_cell.length_a   1.000
_cell.length_b   1.000
_cell.length_c   1.000
_cell.angle_alpha   90.00
_cell.angle_beta   90.00
_cell.angle_gamma   90.00
#
_symmetry.space_group_name_H-M   'P 1'
#
loop_
_entity.id
_entity.type
_entity.pdbx_description
1 polymer ?
#
loop_
_entity_poly.entity_id
_entity_poly.type
_entity_poly.pdbx_seq_one_letter_code
_entity_poly.pdbx_strand_id
1 'polypeptide(L)'
;MIQTDPIAFSPSIPLDSTEKLWEWHIPSDRLFFSKGTRLAFGLSDGESPATMAAFFEHIPEGCLQSLCELREGVIGGDRGFLETAYPVENFFVRERLIVLERDAEGRAIRIAGQFEIAPGTMAYLPPVSTVSKGQAQICFWNCSLEKRTLWVDANGSRLLGYAEAMPRVFNLDEWKERLHPEEGTDCRYQLIIEQPLFGDELTDDLRVRKEDGSYVKIWVRGSILSRDADGHAVSMSGTWQPFGFVEERHEQRTPENGSLLSALNAAGDGLWDWNPITDEVYYSPRWLSMLGYTAEQFPGRLETWKEKIHPDDLKKIVEPQRKLADSPKYGDTFECTYRLKRLDGSYAWILGRGYVTHRDAKGRATRIVGLHTNITASQADRDYFEKLAQNDALTGLHSRTYFDIKLANIENKGIRPLCVISCDVNGLKLANDYMGHLVGDKLLQTVAALCKESVRTSDCVARMGGDEIVILLPTCPREAGEEILAKLRRNFDRHNACSDQMPALVSFGLACAESADIPASAILVEADREMLKEKRSHRKAAHERIKQWIEQNMDVVVSIEDDRY
;
A
#
# COMPACT_ATOMS: atom_id res chain seq x y z
N MET A 1 33.01 -1.91 -32.17
CA MET A 1 31.88 -1.41 -31.34
C MET A 1 30.97 -2.60 -31.11
N ILE A 2 31.11 -3.25 -29.96
CA ILE A 2 30.22 -4.35 -29.57
C ILE A 2 29.02 -3.67 -28.93
N GLN A 3 27.88 -3.71 -29.61
CA GLN A 3 26.58 -3.38 -29.03
C GLN A 3 26.33 -4.40 -27.93
N THR A 4 26.45 -3.95 -26.68
CA THR A 4 25.96 -4.70 -25.52
C THR A 4 24.44 -4.62 -25.55
N ASP A 5 23.78 -5.73 -25.83
CA ASP A 5 22.35 -5.89 -25.53
C ASP A 5 22.13 -5.59 -24.04
N PRO A 6 21.12 -4.78 -23.67
CA PRO A 6 20.82 -4.50 -22.28
C PRO A 6 20.35 -5.80 -21.60
N ILE A 7 20.96 -6.09 -20.46
CA ILE A 7 20.67 -7.19 -19.54
C ILE A 7 19.16 -7.49 -19.53
N ALA A 8 18.78 -8.72 -19.87
CA ALA A 8 17.40 -9.18 -19.81
C ALA A 8 16.89 -9.06 -18.36
N PHE A 9 16.15 -8.00 -18.07
CA PHE A 9 15.55 -7.77 -16.76
C PHE A 9 14.51 -8.86 -16.46
N SER A 10 14.69 -9.56 -15.32
CA SER A 10 13.75 -10.55 -14.78
C SER A 10 13.00 -9.96 -13.57
N PRO A 11 11.66 -10.10 -13.51
CA PRO A 11 10.88 -9.64 -12.37
C PRO A 11 11.20 -10.46 -11.11
N SER A 12 11.10 -9.82 -9.95
CA SER A 12 11.23 -10.45 -8.63
C SER A 12 9.91 -11.09 -8.18
N ILE A 13 8.78 -10.66 -8.73
CA ILE A 13 7.49 -11.30 -8.48
C ILE A 13 7.40 -12.70 -9.13
N PRO A 14 6.78 -13.68 -8.47
CA PRO A 14 6.50 -14.99 -9.07
C PRO A 14 5.42 -14.87 -10.16
N LEU A 15 5.84 -14.93 -11.43
CA LEU A 15 4.94 -14.77 -12.59
C LEU A 15 3.84 -15.84 -12.68
N ASP A 16 4.06 -17.03 -12.12
CA ASP A 16 3.07 -18.11 -12.10
C ASP A 16 2.12 -18.06 -10.89
N SER A 17 2.28 -17.09 -9.99
CA SER A 17 1.46 -16.95 -8.79
C SER A 17 -0.01 -16.70 -9.12
N THR A 18 -0.90 -17.29 -8.32
CA THR A 18 -2.36 -17.03 -8.36
C THR A 18 -2.74 -15.72 -7.68
N GLU A 19 -1.83 -15.14 -6.89
CA GLU A 19 -2.00 -13.82 -6.32
C GLU A 19 -1.98 -12.75 -7.42
N LYS A 20 -2.72 -11.66 -7.23
CA LYS A 20 -2.86 -10.57 -8.21
C LYS A 20 -1.71 -9.57 -8.10
N LEU A 21 -0.49 -10.02 -8.35
CA LEU A 21 0.75 -9.23 -8.23
C LEU A 21 1.17 -8.57 -9.54
N TRP A 22 1.87 -7.45 -9.44
CA TRP A 22 2.53 -6.77 -10.54
C TRP A 22 3.88 -6.15 -10.12
N GLU A 23 4.78 -5.93 -11.07
CA GLU A 23 6.06 -5.28 -10.85
C GLU A 23 6.41 -4.36 -12.02
N TRP A 24 6.90 -3.16 -11.69
CA TRP A 24 7.33 -2.15 -12.64
C TRP A 24 8.79 -1.80 -12.42
N HIS A 25 9.56 -1.91 -13.50
CA HIS A 25 10.90 -1.36 -13.60
C HIS A 25 10.83 0.02 -14.26
N ILE A 26 10.98 1.06 -13.44
CA ILE A 26 10.75 2.45 -13.84
C ILE A 26 11.73 2.90 -14.94
N PRO A 27 13.06 2.66 -14.85
CA PRO A 27 14.00 3.17 -15.85
C PRO A 27 13.78 2.64 -17.27
N SER A 28 13.27 1.41 -17.41
CA SER A 28 12.98 0.82 -18.72
C SER A 28 11.49 0.78 -19.06
N ASP A 29 10.65 1.35 -18.19
CA ASP A 29 9.20 1.25 -18.22
C ASP A 29 8.64 -0.16 -18.42
N ARG A 30 9.31 -1.21 -17.91
CA ARG A 30 8.85 -2.60 -18.11
C ARG A 30 7.88 -3.02 -17.01
N LEU A 31 6.70 -3.47 -17.38
CA LEU A 31 5.66 -3.93 -16.48
C LEU A 31 5.48 -5.45 -16.59
N PHE A 32 5.34 -6.10 -15.44
CA PHE A 32 5.17 -7.53 -15.31
C PHE A 32 3.93 -7.83 -14.47
N PHE A 33 3.07 -8.70 -14.97
CA PHE A 33 1.91 -9.21 -14.22
C PHE A 33 2.11 -10.69 -13.88
N SER A 34 1.72 -11.07 -12.69
CA SER A 34 1.52 -12.47 -12.32
C SER A 34 0.34 -13.10 -13.06
N LYS A 35 0.29 -14.43 -13.10
CA LYS A 35 -0.81 -15.21 -13.66
C LYS A 35 -2.15 -14.85 -13.03
N GLY A 36 -2.19 -14.63 -11.72
CA GLY A 36 -3.37 -14.17 -10.99
C GLY A 36 -3.89 -12.82 -11.48
N THR A 37 -3.00 -11.86 -11.70
CA THR A 37 -3.37 -10.55 -12.27
C THR A 37 -3.89 -10.67 -13.70
N ARG A 38 -3.19 -11.42 -14.56
CA ARG A 38 -3.62 -11.62 -15.97
C ARG A 38 -5.02 -12.23 -16.02
N LEU A 39 -5.26 -13.31 -15.26
CA LEU A 39 -6.57 -13.96 -15.19
C LEU A 39 -7.65 -13.01 -14.64
N ALA A 40 -7.33 -12.18 -13.65
CA ALA A 40 -8.29 -11.27 -13.04
C ALA A 40 -8.72 -10.12 -13.96
N PHE A 41 -7.86 -9.67 -14.87
CA PHE A 41 -8.21 -8.73 -15.94
C PHE A 41 -8.75 -9.42 -17.20
N GLY A 42 -8.79 -10.76 -17.23
CA GLY A 42 -9.23 -11.52 -18.41
C GLY A 42 -8.23 -11.53 -19.57
N LEU A 43 -6.95 -11.32 -19.29
CA LEU A 43 -5.87 -11.23 -20.29
C LEU A 43 -5.22 -12.59 -20.56
N SER A 44 -4.94 -12.88 -21.83
CA SER A 44 -4.18 -14.07 -22.26
C SER A 44 -2.66 -13.85 -22.15
N ASP A 45 -1.86 -14.94 -22.19
CA ASP A 45 -0.38 -14.88 -22.23
C ASP A 45 0.09 -14.27 -23.57
N GLY A 46 0.08 -12.93 -23.65
CA GLY A 46 0.42 -12.12 -24.83
C GLY A 46 -0.33 -10.78 -24.90
N GLU A 47 -1.44 -10.65 -24.17
CA GLU A 47 -2.29 -9.44 -24.12
C GLU A 47 -1.99 -8.55 -22.90
N SER A 48 -1.05 -8.98 -22.05
CA SER A 48 -0.63 -8.19 -20.90
C SER A 48 0.14 -6.94 -21.35
N PRO A 49 -0.16 -5.75 -20.78
CA PRO A 49 0.61 -4.55 -21.08
C PRO A 49 2.07 -4.78 -20.69
N ALA A 50 2.97 -4.55 -21.66
CA ALA A 50 4.41 -4.74 -21.49
C ALA A 50 5.08 -3.54 -20.78
N THR A 51 4.38 -2.40 -20.72
CA THR A 51 4.87 -1.17 -20.11
C THR A 51 3.83 -0.52 -19.21
N MET A 52 4.27 0.33 -18.27
CA MET A 52 3.33 1.06 -17.42
C MET A 52 2.58 2.13 -18.23
N ALA A 53 3.23 2.74 -19.22
CA ALA A 53 2.56 3.62 -20.17
C ALA A 53 1.39 2.92 -20.89
N ALA A 54 1.59 1.68 -21.37
CA ALA A 54 0.52 0.90 -21.99
C ALA A 54 -0.60 0.57 -21.01
N PHE A 55 -0.27 0.29 -19.74
CA PHE A 55 -1.29 0.08 -18.71
C PHE A 55 -2.10 1.35 -18.42
N PHE A 56 -1.49 2.53 -18.47
CA PHE A 56 -2.17 3.81 -18.26
C PHE A 56 -3.18 4.16 -19.36
N GLU A 57 -3.03 3.64 -20.58
CA GLU A 57 -4.02 3.83 -21.66
C GLU A 57 -5.40 3.22 -21.31
N HIS A 58 -5.42 2.25 -20.39
CA HIS A 58 -6.63 1.60 -19.90
C HIS A 58 -7.29 2.35 -18.72
N ILE A 59 -6.68 3.45 -18.26
CA ILE A 59 -7.16 4.27 -17.15
C ILE A 59 -7.83 5.54 -17.72
N PRO A 60 -9.05 5.89 -17.26
CA PRO A 60 -9.69 7.14 -17.68
C PRO A 60 -8.84 8.38 -17.39
N GLU A 61 -8.75 9.29 -18.35
CA GLU A 61 -7.90 10.49 -18.32
C GLU A 61 -8.12 11.35 -17.06
N GLY A 62 -9.37 11.47 -16.59
CA GLY A 62 -9.72 12.21 -15.37
C GLY A 62 -9.20 11.60 -14.06
N CYS A 63 -8.82 10.32 -14.04
CA CYS A 63 -8.21 9.66 -12.89
C CYS A 63 -6.68 9.52 -13.02
N LEU A 64 -6.17 9.60 -14.24
CA LEU A 64 -4.77 9.33 -14.55
C LEU A 64 -3.84 10.38 -13.94
N GLN A 65 -4.20 11.67 -14.02
CA GLN A 65 -3.37 12.74 -13.48
C GLN A 65 -3.17 12.59 -11.96
N SER A 66 -4.25 12.41 -11.20
CA SER A 66 -4.17 12.22 -9.74
C SER A 66 -3.42 10.94 -9.36
N LEU A 67 -3.56 9.86 -10.14
CA LEU A 67 -2.81 8.63 -9.92
C LEU A 67 -1.30 8.84 -10.14
N CYS A 68 -0.92 9.56 -11.19
CA CYS A 68 0.47 9.90 -11.47
C CYS A 68 1.07 10.76 -10.35
N GLU A 69 0.36 11.78 -9.87
CA GLU A 69 0.81 12.61 -8.74
C GLU A 69 1.02 11.80 -7.45
N LEU A 70 0.09 10.88 -7.13
CA LEU A 70 0.22 9.99 -5.98
C LEU A 70 1.43 9.05 -6.11
N ARG A 71 1.68 8.51 -7.30
CA ARG A 71 2.82 7.63 -7.58
C ARG A 71 4.14 8.40 -7.59
N GLU A 72 4.18 9.63 -8.10
CA GLU A 72 5.37 10.48 -8.04
C GLU A 72 5.82 10.76 -6.60
N GLY A 73 4.89 10.88 -5.65
CA GLY A 73 5.25 10.96 -4.21
C GLY A 73 5.94 9.71 -3.66
N VAL A 74 5.71 8.54 -4.27
CA VAL A 74 6.40 7.28 -3.92
C VAL A 74 7.73 7.15 -4.65
N ILE A 75 7.73 7.49 -5.95
CA ILE A 75 8.90 7.44 -6.82
C ILE A 75 9.96 8.43 -6.33
N GLY A 76 9.57 9.66 -6.00
CA GLY A 76 10.46 10.77 -5.61
C GLY A 76 11.16 10.64 -4.25
N GLY A 77 10.78 9.67 -3.41
CA GLY A 77 11.52 9.37 -2.15
C GLY A 77 10.79 9.67 -0.85
N ASP A 78 9.68 10.40 -0.88
CA ASP A 78 8.97 10.81 0.34
C ASP A 78 8.17 9.67 0.99
N ARG A 79 7.80 8.64 0.22
CA ARG A 79 6.98 7.49 0.68
C ARG A 79 7.49 6.18 0.08
N GLY A 80 7.46 5.10 0.85
CA GLY A 80 7.85 3.74 0.39
C GLY A 80 6.68 2.83 0.00
N PHE A 81 5.44 3.31 0.19
CA PHE A 81 4.20 2.57 0.02
C PHE A 81 3.08 3.51 -0.43
N LEU A 82 2.15 3.02 -1.24
CA LEU A 82 0.92 3.70 -1.63
C LEU A 82 -0.23 2.69 -1.75
N GLU A 83 -1.37 3.05 -1.18
CA GLU A 83 -2.64 2.37 -1.44
C GLU A 83 -3.59 3.38 -2.09
N THR A 84 -4.15 3.02 -3.23
CA THR A 84 -5.06 3.87 -4.02
C THR A 84 -6.03 3.00 -4.79
N ALA A 85 -7.14 3.57 -5.25
CA ALA A 85 -8.10 2.83 -6.05
C ALA A 85 -8.57 3.67 -7.23
N TYR A 86 -8.69 3.04 -8.39
CA TYR A 86 -9.01 3.70 -9.65
C TYR A 86 -9.67 2.71 -10.62
N PRO A 87 -10.49 3.20 -11.56
CA PRO A 87 -11.05 2.38 -12.61
C PRO A 87 -9.99 2.02 -13.66
N VAL A 88 -10.05 0.79 -14.16
CA VAL A 88 -9.27 0.30 -15.31
C VAL A 88 -10.26 -0.40 -16.24
N GLU A 89 -10.57 0.21 -17.39
CA GLU A 89 -11.63 -0.22 -18.30
C GLU A 89 -12.96 -0.57 -17.60
N ASN A 90 -13.31 -1.85 -17.54
CA ASN A 90 -14.52 -2.40 -16.95
C ASN A 90 -14.32 -2.92 -15.52
N PHE A 91 -13.15 -2.67 -14.93
CA PHE A 91 -12.76 -3.15 -13.62
C PHE A 91 -12.56 -1.98 -12.66
N PHE A 92 -12.85 -2.24 -11.39
CA PHE A 92 -12.39 -1.38 -10.31
C PHE A 92 -11.18 -2.03 -9.65
N VAL A 93 -10.09 -1.28 -9.56
CA VAL A 93 -8.81 -1.77 -9.09
C VAL A 93 -8.45 -1.00 -7.84
N ARG A 94 -8.29 -1.70 -6.73
CA ARG A 94 -7.55 -1.18 -5.58
C ARG A 94 -6.12 -1.69 -5.66
N GLU A 95 -5.20 -0.77 -5.73
CA GLU A 95 -3.77 -1.01 -5.84
C GLU A 95 -3.09 -0.75 -4.49
N ARG A 96 -2.25 -1.69 -4.07
CA ARG A 96 -1.27 -1.49 -2.99
C ARG A 96 0.12 -1.69 -3.57
N LEU A 97 0.98 -0.68 -3.53
CA LEU A 97 2.32 -0.74 -4.09
C LEU A 97 3.39 -0.39 -3.06
N ILE A 98 4.58 -0.96 -3.25
CA ILE A 98 5.79 -0.75 -2.45
C ILE A 98 6.99 -0.51 -3.35
N VAL A 99 7.94 0.28 -2.85
CA VAL A 99 9.25 0.44 -3.50
C VAL A 99 10.14 -0.72 -3.10
N LEU A 100 10.61 -1.49 -4.08
CA LEU A 100 11.55 -2.60 -3.88
C LEU A 100 13.00 -2.12 -3.89
N GLU A 101 13.30 -1.12 -4.69
CA GLU A 101 14.67 -0.68 -4.92
C GLU A 101 14.70 0.81 -5.29
N ARG A 102 15.74 1.54 -4.82
CA ARG A 102 15.96 2.96 -5.10
C ARG A 102 17.35 3.18 -5.71
N ASP A 103 17.48 4.21 -6.55
CA ASP A 103 18.77 4.69 -7.07
C ASP A 103 19.58 5.43 -5.99
N ALA A 104 20.81 5.84 -6.33
CA ALA A 104 21.71 6.54 -5.41
C ALA A 104 21.16 7.92 -4.98
N GLU A 105 20.28 8.50 -5.79
CA GLU A 105 19.58 9.76 -5.54
C GLU A 105 18.29 9.59 -4.72
N GLY A 106 17.92 8.35 -4.36
CA GLY A 106 16.77 8.03 -3.53
C GLY A 106 15.45 7.89 -4.29
N ARG A 107 15.45 7.88 -5.63
CA ARG A 107 14.25 7.64 -6.43
C ARG A 107 14.00 6.16 -6.62
N ALA A 108 12.74 5.76 -6.69
CA ALA A 108 12.38 4.37 -6.92
C ALA A 108 12.84 3.92 -8.32
N ILE A 109 13.49 2.76 -8.39
CA ILE A 109 13.84 2.08 -9.65
C ILE A 109 13.02 0.81 -9.87
N ARG A 110 12.56 0.17 -8.80
CA ARG A 110 11.63 -0.96 -8.85
C ARG A 110 10.49 -0.76 -7.88
N ILE A 111 9.28 -0.98 -8.37
CA ILE A 111 8.05 -0.96 -7.59
C ILE A 111 7.32 -2.28 -7.84
N ALA A 112 6.78 -2.88 -6.79
CA ALA A 112 5.85 -3.99 -6.92
C ALA A 112 4.55 -3.66 -6.20
N GLY A 113 3.47 -4.27 -6.65
CA GLY A 113 2.18 -4.10 -6.02
C GLY A 113 1.26 -5.28 -6.18
N GLN A 114 0.14 -5.20 -5.49
CA GLN A 114 -0.96 -6.14 -5.55
C GLN A 114 -2.23 -5.39 -5.95
N PHE A 115 -3.05 -6.04 -6.77
CA PHE A 115 -4.36 -5.56 -7.12
C PHE A 115 -5.46 -6.34 -6.40
N GLU A 116 -6.42 -5.64 -5.83
CA GLU A 116 -7.77 -6.15 -5.60
C GLU A 116 -8.63 -5.71 -6.78
N ILE A 117 -8.98 -6.68 -7.65
CA ILE A 117 -9.72 -6.45 -8.89
C ILE A 117 -11.14 -6.94 -8.71
N ALA A 118 -12.12 -6.05 -8.90
CA ALA A 118 -13.54 -6.34 -8.89
C ALA A 118 -14.17 -6.13 -10.29
N PRO A 119 -14.97 -7.08 -10.80
CA PRO A 119 -15.64 -6.95 -12.09
C PRO A 119 -16.74 -5.90 -12.04
N GLY A 120 -16.79 -5.05 -13.08
CA GLY A 120 -17.78 -4.01 -13.28
C GLY A 120 -17.31 -2.63 -12.80
N THR A 121 -17.13 -1.71 -13.75
CA THR A 121 -17.17 -0.25 -13.49
C THR A 121 -18.53 0.19 -12.91
N MET A 122 -19.53 -0.70 -12.91
CA MET A 122 -20.86 -0.47 -12.37
C MET A 122 -21.07 -0.89 -10.91
N ALA A 123 -20.06 -1.43 -10.21
CA ALA A 123 -20.17 -1.71 -8.77
C ALA A 123 -19.81 -0.51 -7.88
N TYR A 124 -19.29 0.58 -8.45
CA TYR A 124 -19.21 1.88 -7.79
C TYR A 124 -19.37 3.04 -8.77
N LEU A 125 -20.42 2.99 -9.58
CA LEU A 125 -21.15 4.20 -9.91
C LEU A 125 -22.06 4.47 -8.69
N PRO A 126 -22.00 5.63 -8.00
CA PRO A 126 -23.23 6.07 -7.36
C PRO A 126 -24.23 6.20 -8.50
N PRO A 127 -25.42 5.59 -8.39
CA PRO A 127 -26.25 5.29 -9.53
C PRO A 127 -26.54 6.57 -10.33
N VAL A 128 -26.10 6.60 -11.60
CA VAL A 128 -26.99 7.13 -12.64
C VAL A 128 -28.12 6.12 -12.66
N SER A 129 -29.16 6.35 -11.86
CA SER A 129 -30.41 5.63 -12.05
C SER A 129 -30.83 5.96 -13.48
N THR A 130 -30.74 4.97 -14.36
CA THR A 130 -31.74 4.83 -15.40
C THR A 130 -33.07 4.95 -14.70
N VAL A 131 -33.69 6.12 -14.85
CA VAL A 131 -35.00 6.44 -14.32
C VAL A 131 -35.93 5.34 -14.81
N SER A 132 -36.35 4.48 -13.89
CA SER A 132 -37.60 3.76 -14.02
C SER A 132 -38.64 4.80 -14.40
N LYS A 133 -39.25 4.65 -15.59
CA LYS A 133 -40.31 5.52 -16.12
C LYS A 133 -41.25 5.97 -14.98
N GLY A 134 -41.04 7.19 -14.51
CA GLY A 134 -41.66 7.73 -13.30
C GLY A 134 -40.91 8.97 -12.79
N GLN A 135 -41.04 10.08 -13.53
CA GLN A 135 -40.68 11.48 -13.19
C GLN A 135 -39.84 11.73 -11.91
N ALA A 136 -38.51 11.69 -12.03
CA ALA A 136 -37.62 12.49 -11.17
C ALA A 136 -37.13 13.70 -11.99
N GLN A 137 -37.55 14.92 -11.64
CA GLN A 137 -37.14 16.15 -12.33
C GLN A 137 -35.73 16.57 -11.88
N ILE A 138 -34.72 16.01 -12.54
CA ILE A 138 -33.33 16.43 -12.39
C ILE A 138 -33.15 17.76 -13.12
N CYS A 139 -32.54 18.74 -12.42
CA CYS A 139 -32.21 20.06 -12.96
C CYS A 139 -30.69 20.18 -13.09
N PHE A 140 -30.21 20.89 -14.11
CA PHE A 140 -28.78 21.13 -14.33
C PHE A 140 -28.40 22.57 -14.03
N TRP A 141 -27.20 22.77 -13.49
CA TRP A 141 -26.64 24.08 -13.21
C TRP A 141 -25.16 24.17 -13.58
N ASN A 142 -24.72 25.37 -13.95
CA ASN A 142 -23.32 25.71 -14.25
C ASN A 142 -22.98 27.01 -13.54
N CYS A 143 -21.91 27.03 -12.77
CA CYS A 143 -21.43 28.23 -12.10
C CYS A 143 -20.05 28.62 -12.62
N SER A 144 -19.95 29.85 -13.12
CA SER A 144 -18.69 30.52 -13.43
C SER A 144 -18.32 31.42 -12.27
N LEU A 145 -17.25 31.05 -11.56
CA LEU A 145 -16.75 31.82 -10.42
C LEU A 145 -16.04 33.10 -10.90
N GLU A 146 -15.38 33.05 -12.06
CA GLU A 146 -14.80 34.21 -12.73
C GLU A 146 -15.84 35.25 -13.13
N LYS A 147 -16.94 34.83 -13.78
CA LYS A 147 -18.01 35.74 -14.23
C LYS A 147 -19.05 36.03 -13.14
N ARG A 148 -18.93 35.37 -11.98
CA ARG A 148 -19.88 35.41 -10.86
C ARG A 148 -21.32 35.10 -11.26
N THR A 149 -21.50 34.11 -12.13
CA THR A 149 -22.82 33.72 -12.66
C THR A 149 -23.15 32.26 -12.38
N LEU A 150 -24.41 32.00 -12.07
CA LEU A 150 -25.01 30.67 -11.96
C LEU A 150 -26.08 30.52 -13.03
N TRP A 151 -25.81 29.71 -14.04
CA TRP A 151 -26.79 29.28 -15.04
C TRP A 151 -27.54 28.04 -14.54
N VAL A 152 -28.85 27.99 -14.78
CA VAL A 152 -29.73 26.86 -14.47
C VAL A 152 -30.56 26.52 -15.69
N ASP A 153 -30.85 25.25 -15.89
CA ASP A 153 -31.68 24.78 -17.00
C ASP A 153 -33.18 25.08 -16.79
N ALA A 154 -33.99 24.73 -17.79
CA ALA A 154 -35.43 24.94 -17.78
C ALA A 154 -36.14 24.22 -16.61
N ASN A 155 -35.62 23.07 -16.16
CA ASN A 155 -36.18 22.34 -15.02
C ASN A 155 -35.85 23.04 -13.70
N GLY A 156 -34.63 23.58 -13.56
CA GLY A 156 -34.23 24.39 -12.41
C GLY A 156 -35.05 25.68 -12.29
N SER A 157 -35.33 26.35 -13.41
CA SER A 157 -36.24 27.51 -13.45
C SER A 157 -37.65 27.14 -12.97
N ARG A 158 -38.19 26.00 -13.43
CA ARG A 158 -39.51 25.51 -12.99
C ARG A 158 -39.51 25.16 -11.50
N LEU A 159 -38.45 24.53 -11.00
CA LEU A 159 -38.29 24.16 -9.59
C LEU A 159 -38.29 25.39 -8.66
N LEU A 160 -37.72 26.50 -9.13
CA LEU A 160 -37.70 27.79 -8.42
C LEU A 160 -39.02 28.57 -8.51
N GLY A 161 -40.04 28.02 -9.18
CA GLY A 161 -41.39 28.60 -9.25
C GLY A 161 -41.60 29.63 -10.36
N TYR A 162 -40.71 29.70 -11.36
CA TYR A 162 -40.91 30.58 -12.51
C TYR A 162 -41.99 30.03 -13.45
N ALA A 163 -42.89 30.92 -13.90
CA ALA A 163 -44.01 30.57 -14.79
C ALA A 163 -43.55 30.02 -16.16
N GLU A 164 -42.41 30.49 -16.66
CA GLU A 164 -41.80 30.00 -17.90
C GLU A 164 -40.58 29.12 -17.61
N ALA A 165 -40.65 27.86 -18.05
CA ALA A 165 -39.59 26.88 -17.95
C ALA A 165 -38.54 27.10 -19.06
N MET A 166 -37.83 28.22 -18.98
CA MET A 166 -36.64 28.52 -19.78
C MET A 166 -35.39 28.54 -18.89
N PRO A 167 -34.19 28.26 -19.44
CA PRO A 167 -32.95 28.42 -18.70
C PRO A 167 -32.77 29.85 -18.19
N ARG A 168 -32.18 30.00 -17.00
CA ARG A 168 -31.97 31.30 -16.35
C ARG A 168 -30.54 31.45 -15.86
N VAL A 169 -30.08 32.69 -15.76
CA VAL A 169 -28.78 33.03 -15.20
C VAL A 169 -29.01 33.95 -14.02
N PHE A 170 -28.40 33.62 -12.88
CA PHE A 170 -28.40 34.41 -11.67
C PHE A 170 -26.99 34.97 -11.43
N ASN A 171 -26.90 36.16 -10.84
CA ASN A 171 -25.66 36.62 -10.23
C ASN A 171 -25.43 35.86 -8.90
N LEU A 172 -24.18 35.54 -8.57
CA LEU A 172 -23.88 34.79 -7.34
C LEU A 172 -24.20 35.55 -6.04
N ASP A 173 -24.11 36.88 -6.02
CA ASP A 173 -24.46 37.68 -4.85
C ASP A 173 -25.98 37.71 -4.63
N GLU A 174 -26.75 37.85 -5.71
CA GLU A 174 -28.21 37.73 -5.68
C GLU A 174 -28.66 36.30 -5.34
N TRP A 175 -27.90 35.28 -5.78
CA TRP A 175 -28.17 33.89 -5.46
C TRP A 175 -27.97 33.61 -3.96
N LYS A 176 -26.94 34.19 -3.34
CA LYS A 176 -26.69 34.07 -1.89
C LYS A 176 -27.86 34.60 -1.07
N GLU A 177 -28.49 35.71 -1.48
CA GLU A 177 -29.68 36.26 -0.82
C GLU A 177 -30.92 35.36 -0.94
N ARG A 178 -30.92 34.40 -1.90
CA ARG A 178 -31.99 33.40 -2.02
C ARG A 178 -31.77 32.19 -1.10
N LEU A 179 -30.58 31.98 -0.56
CA LEU A 179 -30.33 30.93 0.43
C LEU A 179 -31.02 31.28 1.76
N HIS A 180 -31.52 30.27 2.46
CA HIS A 180 -32.10 30.47 3.78
C HIS A 180 -31.05 31.07 4.75
N PRO A 181 -31.40 32.00 5.66
CA PRO A 181 -30.42 32.72 6.50
C PRO A 181 -29.50 31.83 7.34
N GLU A 182 -29.98 30.66 7.78
CA GLU A 182 -29.19 29.63 8.50
C GLU A 182 -28.13 28.94 7.61
N GLU A 183 -28.30 28.99 6.28
CA GLU A 183 -27.35 28.46 5.29
C GLU A 183 -26.39 29.56 4.76
N GLY A 184 -26.73 30.84 4.98
CA GLY A 184 -26.04 31.98 4.36
C GLY A 184 -24.81 32.49 5.11
N THR A 185 -24.54 32.02 6.33
CA THR A 185 -23.44 32.54 7.18
C THR A 185 -22.18 31.69 7.19
N ASP A 186 -22.26 30.43 6.77
CA ASP A 186 -21.12 29.50 6.63
C ASP A 186 -21.17 28.88 5.23
N CYS A 187 -20.53 29.52 4.27
CA CYS A 187 -20.51 29.01 2.89
C CYS A 187 -19.53 27.82 2.82
N ARG A 188 -20.02 26.62 3.17
CA ARG A 188 -19.26 25.36 3.36
C ARG A 188 -18.36 24.95 2.18
N TYR A 189 -18.63 25.44 0.98
CA TYR A 189 -17.86 25.16 -0.23
C TYR A 189 -16.65 26.07 -0.44
N GLN A 190 -16.51 27.12 0.37
CA GLN A 190 -15.45 28.10 0.20
C GLN A 190 -14.07 27.40 0.27
N LEU A 191 -13.93 26.39 1.12
CA LEU A 191 -12.72 25.57 1.20
C LEU A 191 -12.48 24.69 -0.05
N ILE A 192 -13.52 24.16 -0.69
CA ILE A 192 -13.41 23.34 -1.92
C ILE A 192 -13.09 24.22 -3.14
N ILE A 193 -13.67 25.43 -3.15
CA ILE A 193 -13.44 26.48 -4.15
C ILE A 193 -12.04 27.06 -4.03
N GLU A 194 -11.55 27.28 -2.82
CA GLU A 194 -10.29 27.99 -2.57
C GLU A 194 -9.08 27.06 -2.44
N GLN A 195 -9.26 25.76 -2.17
CA GLN A 195 -8.15 24.84 -1.89
C GLN A 195 -8.24 23.54 -2.72
N PRO A 196 -7.18 23.18 -3.47
CA PRO A 196 -7.15 21.95 -4.28
C PRO A 196 -7.06 20.65 -3.45
N LEU A 197 -6.83 20.75 -2.14
CA LEU A 197 -6.61 19.61 -1.24
C LEU A 197 -7.88 18.81 -0.89
N PHE A 198 -9.08 19.34 -1.18
CA PHE A 198 -10.37 18.74 -0.76
C PHE A 198 -11.10 17.99 -1.88
N GLY A 199 -10.47 17.77 -3.02
CA GLY A 199 -11.07 17.14 -4.21
C GLY A 199 -11.94 18.10 -5.03
N ASP A 200 -12.45 17.63 -6.15
CA ASP A 200 -13.20 18.45 -7.11
C ASP A 200 -14.72 18.26 -7.03
N GLU A 201 -15.23 17.47 -6.09
CA GLU A 201 -16.68 17.23 -5.94
C GLU A 201 -17.29 17.97 -4.75
N LEU A 202 -18.49 18.51 -4.94
CA LEU A 202 -19.29 19.18 -3.92
C LEU A 202 -20.71 18.58 -3.88
N THR A 203 -21.24 18.39 -2.68
CA THR A 203 -22.62 17.95 -2.46
C THR A 203 -23.18 18.58 -1.21
N ASP A 204 -24.47 18.95 -1.23
CA ASP A 204 -25.12 19.60 -0.08
C ASP A 204 -26.64 19.63 -0.21
N ASP A 205 -27.35 19.92 0.87
CA ASP A 205 -28.77 20.21 0.85
C ASP A 205 -29.04 21.68 1.20
N LEU A 206 -29.61 22.42 0.24
CA LEU A 206 -29.87 23.85 0.37
C LEU A 206 -31.35 24.14 0.44
N ARG A 207 -31.73 25.08 1.30
CA ARG A 207 -33.06 25.71 1.28
C ARG A 207 -32.99 26.98 0.45
N VAL A 208 -33.62 26.97 -0.72
CA VAL A 208 -33.61 28.08 -1.68
C VAL A 208 -34.98 28.73 -1.77
N ARG A 209 -35.02 30.05 -1.71
CA ARG A 209 -36.24 30.85 -1.86
C ARG A 209 -36.73 30.82 -3.31
N LYS A 210 -37.97 30.38 -3.52
CA LYS A 210 -38.73 30.45 -4.77
C LYS A 210 -39.18 31.88 -5.06
N GLU A 211 -39.67 32.10 -6.28
CA GLU A 211 -40.20 33.39 -6.71
C GLU A 211 -41.44 33.85 -5.91
N ASP A 212 -42.26 32.91 -5.42
CA ASP A 212 -43.43 33.21 -4.56
C ASP A 212 -43.07 33.52 -3.10
N GLY A 213 -41.78 33.52 -2.75
CA GLY A 213 -41.27 33.78 -1.40
C GLY A 213 -41.21 32.55 -0.49
N SER A 214 -41.75 31.40 -0.90
CA SER A 214 -41.61 30.12 -0.16
C SER A 214 -40.22 29.50 -0.37
N TYR A 215 -39.81 28.55 0.47
CA TYR A 215 -38.54 27.84 0.32
C TYR A 215 -38.75 26.44 -0.27
N VAL A 216 -37.82 26.01 -1.13
CA VAL A 216 -37.67 24.62 -1.57
C VAL A 216 -36.37 24.05 -1.05
N LYS A 217 -36.43 22.82 -0.53
CA LYS A 217 -35.24 22.06 -0.18
C LYS A 217 -34.75 21.33 -1.44
N ILE A 218 -33.53 21.64 -1.85
CA ILE A 218 -32.86 21.04 -3.00
C ILE A 218 -31.62 20.29 -2.52
N TRP A 219 -31.40 19.12 -3.08
CA TRP A 219 -30.14 18.42 -3.01
C TRP A 219 -29.27 18.84 -4.18
N VAL A 220 -28.10 19.40 -3.88
CA VAL A 220 -27.11 19.90 -4.82
C VAL A 220 -25.97 18.90 -4.93
N ARG A 221 -25.60 18.58 -6.16
CA ARG A 221 -24.35 17.87 -6.48
C ARG A 221 -23.63 18.64 -7.55
N GLY A 222 -22.33 18.83 -7.43
CA GLY A 222 -21.53 19.48 -8.46
C GLY A 222 -20.07 19.05 -8.42
N SER A 223 -19.36 19.38 -9.49
CA SER A 223 -17.94 19.15 -9.65
C SER A 223 -17.27 20.41 -10.19
N ILE A 224 -16.03 20.65 -9.76
CA ILE A 224 -15.15 21.69 -10.30
C ILE A 224 -14.66 21.19 -11.66
N LEU A 225 -14.92 21.99 -12.69
CA LEU A 225 -14.57 21.67 -14.07
C LEU A 225 -13.19 22.21 -14.46
N SER A 226 -12.76 23.29 -13.81
CA SER A 226 -11.44 23.87 -14.03
C SER A 226 -10.98 24.71 -12.84
N ARG A 227 -9.66 24.75 -12.63
CA ARG A 227 -8.97 25.59 -11.65
C ARG A 227 -8.02 26.55 -12.35
N ASP A 228 -7.72 27.69 -11.71
CA ASP A 228 -6.70 28.63 -12.16
C ASP A 228 -5.29 28.15 -11.76
N ALA A 229 -4.27 28.89 -12.17
CA ALA A 229 -2.87 28.57 -11.91
C ALA A 229 -2.50 28.55 -10.41
N ASP A 230 -3.32 29.19 -9.56
CA ASP A 230 -3.13 29.25 -8.11
C ASP A 230 -3.95 28.17 -7.37
N GLY A 231 -4.70 27.34 -8.10
CA GLY A 231 -5.48 26.22 -7.57
C GLY A 231 -6.92 26.56 -7.17
N HIS A 232 -7.38 27.79 -7.41
CA HIS A 232 -8.77 28.20 -7.13
C HIS A 232 -9.71 27.73 -8.23
N ALA A 233 -10.92 27.33 -7.87
CA ALA A 233 -11.92 26.91 -8.83
C ALA A 233 -12.38 28.08 -9.72
N VAL A 234 -12.37 27.88 -11.03
CA VAL A 234 -12.79 28.87 -12.04
C VAL A 234 -14.20 28.57 -12.54
N SER A 235 -14.52 27.28 -12.69
CA SER A 235 -15.84 26.83 -13.14
C SER A 235 -16.27 25.53 -12.46
N MET A 236 -17.58 25.37 -12.29
CA MET A 236 -18.19 24.18 -11.69
C MET A 236 -19.55 23.89 -12.33
N SER A 237 -19.97 22.64 -12.32
CA SER A 237 -21.23 22.19 -12.91
C SER A 237 -21.86 21.08 -12.08
N GLY A 238 -23.17 20.92 -12.18
CA GLY A 238 -23.84 19.94 -11.36
C GLY A 238 -25.33 19.77 -11.62
N THR A 239 -25.98 19.09 -10.69
CA THR A 239 -27.42 18.84 -10.69
C THR A 239 -28.09 19.30 -9.40
N TRP A 240 -29.38 19.62 -9.50
CA TRP A 240 -30.30 19.80 -8.38
C TRP A 240 -31.44 18.77 -8.42
N GLN A 241 -31.86 18.32 -7.24
CA GLN A 241 -33.03 17.46 -7.07
C GLN A 241 -33.91 17.94 -5.90
N PRO A 242 -35.24 18.00 -6.05
CA PRO A 242 -36.14 18.34 -4.94
C PRO A 242 -36.21 17.22 -3.90
N PHE A 243 -36.35 17.59 -2.63
CA PHE A 243 -36.50 16.65 -1.51
C PHE A 243 -37.97 16.17 -1.35
N GLY A 244 -38.22 14.86 -1.40
CA GLY A 244 -39.48 14.22 -0.96
C GLY A 244 -40.57 13.95 -2.02
N PHE A 245 -40.51 12.80 -2.72
CA PHE A 245 -41.67 12.22 -3.42
C PHE A 245 -41.87 10.72 -3.09
N VAL A 246 -41.69 10.35 -1.82
CA VAL A 246 -42.15 9.06 -1.27
C VAL A 246 -42.64 9.29 0.16
N GLU A 247 -43.93 9.64 0.30
CA GLU A 247 -44.73 9.28 1.48
C GLU A 247 -45.13 7.79 1.25
N GLU A 248 -45.08 6.83 2.18
CA GLU A 248 -45.56 6.81 3.57
C GLU A 248 -45.09 5.48 4.19
N ARG A 249 -44.49 5.54 5.41
CA ARG A 249 -44.60 4.59 6.55
C ARG A 249 -43.27 4.37 7.29
N HIS A 250 -43.26 4.96 8.49
CA HIS A 250 -42.50 4.59 9.70
C HIS A 250 -40.99 4.41 9.58
N GLU A 251 -40.24 5.46 9.94
CA GLU A 251 -39.43 5.49 11.17
C GLU A 251 -38.75 6.86 11.32
N GLN A 252 -38.64 7.33 12.57
CA GLN A 252 -37.99 8.58 12.94
C GLN A 252 -36.50 8.53 12.52
N ARG A 253 -36.13 9.22 11.43
CA ARG A 253 -34.74 9.48 11.05
C ARG A 253 -34.48 10.97 11.03
N THR A 254 -33.59 11.41 11.93
CA THR A 254 -32.95 12.73 11.99
C THR A 254 -31.92 12.90 10.84
N PRO A 255 -31.55 14.16 10.50
CA PRO A 255 -31.32 14.59 9.12
C PRO A 255 -29.97 14.21 8.51
N GLU A 256 -30.00 14.08 7.19
CA GLU A 256 -29.02 13.58 6.25
C GLU A 256 -27.83 14.53 6.01
N ASN A 257 -26.70 14.33 6.70
CA ASN A 257 -25.37 14.85 6.30
C ASN A 257 -24.65 13.86 5.35
N GLY A 258 -25.41 13.27 4.42
CA GLY A 258 -25.10 11.95 3.86
C GLY A 258 -23.82 11.85 3.04
N SER A 259 -23.34 12.88 2.34
CA SER A 259 -22.40 12.68 1.23
C SER A 259 -20.91 12.84 1.59
N LEU A 260 -20.50 13.88 2.34
CA LEU A 260 -19.11 13.99 2.83
C LEU A 260 -18.79 12.87 3.85
N LEU A 261 -19.76 12.54 4.72
CA LEU A 261 -19.67 11.38 5.60
C LEU A 261 -19.65 10.07 4.80
N SER A 262 -20.33 9.96 3.66
CA SER A 262 -20.27 8.76 2.81
C SER A 262 -18.95 8.64 2.04
N ALA A 263 -18.37 9.73 1.54
CA ALA A 263 -17.05 9.73 0.90
C ALA A 263 -15.93 9.38 1.90
N LEU A 264 -16.00 9.95 3.10
CA LEU A 264 -15.12 9.59 4.22
C LEU A 264 -15.35 8.16 4.71
N ASN A 265 -16.61 7.69 4.74
CA ASN A 265 -16.94 6.29 5.03
C ASN A 265 -16.38 5.32 3.98
N ALA A 266 -16.39 5.71 2.70
CA ALA A 266 -15.86 4.91 1.58
C ALA A 266 -14.32 4.82 1.61
N ALA A 267 -13.63 5.88 2.06
CA ALA A 267 -12.19 5.87 2.31
C ALA A 267 -11.81 5.14 3.63
N GLY A 268 -12.78 4.89 4.50
CA GLY A 268 -12.57 4.25 5.80
C GLY A 268 -12.09 5.19 6.93
N ASP A 269 -12.10 6.50 6.68
CA ASP A 269 -11.57 7.53 7.58
C ASP A 269 -12.61 8.03 8.60
N GLY A 270 -12.16 8.33 9.81
CA GLY A 270 -12.93 8.97 10.86
C GLY A 270 -12.64 10.47 10.93
N LEU A 271 -13.69 11.30 10.88
CA LEU A 271 -13.59 12.76 11.03
C LEU A 271 -13.54 13.16 12.51
N TRP A 272 -12.73 14.15 12.82
CA TRP A 272 -12.73 14.83 14.10
C TRP A 272 -12.65 16.35 13.93
N ASP A 273 -13.25 17.07 14.87
CA ASP A 273 -13.27 18.54 14.90
C ASP A 273 -13.10 19.04 16.34
N TRP A 274 -11.95 19.64 16.61
CA TRP A 274 -11.52 20.10 17.91
C TRP A 274 -11.61 21.63 18.03
N ASN A 275 -12.19 22.09 19.14
CA ASN A 275 -12.10 23.46 19.61
C ASN A 275 -11.02 23.56 20.71
N PRO A 276 -9.83 24.13 20.41
CA PRO A 276 -8.73 24.24 21.39
C PRO A 276 -8.99 25.20 22.56
N ILE A 277 -10.07 25.98 22.52
CA ILE A 277 -10.44 26.90 23.61
C ILE A 277 -11.29 26.19 24.66
N THR A 278 -12.24 25.35 24.21
CA THR A 278 -13.18 24.64 25.10
C THR A 278 -12.79 23.19 25.39
N ASP A 279 -11.77 22.69 24.68
CA ASP A 279 -11.36 21.28 24.64
C ASP A 279 -12.48 20.31 24.23
N GLU A 280 -13.50 20.83 23.56
CA GLU A 280 -14.57 20.03 22.97
C GLU A 280 -14.11 19.48 21.63
N VAL A 281 -14.36 18.18 21.43
CA VAL A 281 -14.03 17.47 20.21
C VAL A 281 -15.26 16.76 19.72
N TYR A 282 -15.66 17.04 18.50
CA TYR A 282 -16.62 16.22 17.79
C TYR A 282 -15.88 15.05 17.14
N TYR A 283 -16.38 13.83 17.35
CA TYR A 283 -15.93 12.62 16.65
C TYR A 283 -17.09 12.09 15.81
N SER A 284 -16.83 11.80 14.54
CA SER A 284 -17.88 11.22 13.69
C SER A 284 -18.24 9.79 14.15
N PRO A 285 -19.46 9.30 13.84
CA PRO A 285 -19.87 7.92 14.14
C PRO A 285 -18.91 6.86 13.61
N ARG A 286 -18.26 7.13 12.46
CA ARG A 286 -17.26 6.25 11.86
C ARG A 286 -15.96 6.21 12.67
N TRP A 287 -15.51 7.36 13.15
CA TRP A 287 -14.32 7.47 14.02
C TRP A 287 -14.50 6.62 15.28
N LEU A 288 -15.68 6.72 15.89
CA LEU A 288 -16.05 5.94 17.08
C LEU A 288 -16.11 4.44 16.76
N SER A 289 -16.84 4.08 15.69
CA SER A 289 -16.97 2.68 15.22
C SER A 289 -15.62 2.05 14.86
N MET A 290 -14.68 2.81 14.28
CA MET A 290 -13.33 2.35 13.91
C MET A 290 -12.53 1.81 15.10
N LEU A 291 -12.85 2.28 16.31
CA LEU A 291 -12.20 1.91 17.56
C LEU A 291 -13.11 1.07 18.46
N GLY A 292 -14.33 0.76 17.98
CA GLY A 292 -15.34 -0.01 18.69
C GLY A 292 -16.11 0.76 19.77
N TYR A 293 -16.05 2.10 19.79
CA TYR A 293 -16.76 2.91 20.78
C TYR A 293 -18.09 3.45 20.23
N THR A 294 -18.98 3.81 21.15
CA THR A 294 -20.17 4.65 20.91
C THR A 294 -19.94 6.07 21.44
N ALA A 295 -20.79 7.01 21.04
CA ALA A 295 -20.69 8.41 21.50
C ALA A 295 -20.88 8.55 23.03
N GLU A 296 -21.63 7.63 23.63
CA GLU A 296 -21.86 7.56 25.08
C GLU A 296 -20.62 7.06 25.84
N GLN A 297 -19.88 6.13 25.24
CA GLN A 297 -18.67 5.53 25.83
C GLN A 297 -17.40 6.35 25.58
N PHE A 298 -17.43 7.28 24.61
CA PHE A 298 -16.31 8.14 24.27
C PHE A 298 -16.77 9.61 24.23
N PRO A 299 -16.76 10.30 25.38
CA PRO A 299 -17.12 11.70 25.44
C PRO A 299 -16.22 12.57 24.55
N GLY A 300 -16.83 13.51 23.83
CA GLY A 300 -16.18 14.45 22.91
C GLY A 300 -15.29 15.49 23.59
N ARG A 301 -14.21 15.05 24.24
CA ARG A 301 -13.26 15.88 24.97
C ARG A 301 -11.84 15.51 24.59
N LEU A 302 -10.96 16.50 24.56
CA LEU A 302 -9.54 16.31 24.26
C LEU A 302 -8.86 15.33 25.23
N GLU A 303 -9.19 15.40 26.53
CA GLU A 303 -8.64 14.48 27.54
C GLU A 303 -9.04 13.03 27.30
N THR A 304 -10.29 12.77 26.88
CA THR A 304 -10.74 11.41 26.52
C THR A 304 -9.85 10.80 25.45
N TRP A 305 -9.46 11.59 24.44
CA TRP A 305 -8.54 11.11 23.40
C TRP A 305 -7.13 10.88 23.94
N LYS A 306 -6.57 11.80 24.74
CA LYS A 306 -5.24 11.66 25.34
C LYS A 306 -5.11 10.37 26.17
N GLU A 307 -6.12 10.04 26.97
CA GLU A 307 -6.15 8.82 27.80
C GLU A 307 -6.11 7.52 26.98
N LYS A 308 -6.52 7.56 25.71
CA LYS A 308 -6.53 6.40 24.82
C LYS A 308 -5.27 6.29 23.97
N ILE A 309 -4.38 7.28 23.97
CA ILE A 309 -3.09 7.19 23.28
C ILE A 309 -2.19 6.20 24.03
N HIS A 310 -1.42 5.41 23.30
CA HIS A 310 -0.43 4.53 23.91
C HIS A 310 0.61 5.34 24.71
N PRO A 311 1.03 4.91 25.92
CA PRO A 311 1.94 5.66 26.78
C PRO A 311 3.23 6.14 26.11
N ASP A 312 3.88 5.28 25.30
CA ASP A 312 5.11 5.64 24.57
C ASP A 312 4.92 6.75 23.50
N ASP A 313 3.69 6.91 23.01
CA ASP A 313 3.37 7.82 21.91
C ASP A 313 2.88 9.18 22.45
N LEU A 314 2.31 9.21 23.67
CA LEU A 314 1.62 10.36 24.27
C LEU A 314 2.40 11.67 24.13
N LYS A 315 3.66 11.70 24.59
CA LYS A 315 4.48 12.92 24.57
C LYS A 315 4.75 13.40 23.14
N LYS A 316 5.01 12.46 22.22
CA LYS A 316 5.36 12.75 20.83
C LYS A 316 4.18 13.32 20.04
N ILE A 317 2.95 12.98 20.43
CA ILE A 317 1.74 13.38 19.72
C ILE A 317 1.12 14.65 20.31
N VAL A 318 1.02 14.74 21.63
CA VAL A 318 0.32 15.86 22.29
C VAL A 318 1.13 17.16 22.23
N GLU A 319 2.45 17.11 22.41
CA GLU A 319 3.28 18.34 22.45
C GLU A 319 3.30 19.11 21.12
N PRO A 320 3.47 18.48 19.95
CA PRO A 320 3.43 19.21 18.67
C PRO A 320 2.07 19.82 18.37
N GLN A 321 0.98 19.09 18.63
CA GLN A 321 -0.38 19.58 18.38
C GLN A 321 -0.72 20.79 19.27
N ARG A 322 -0.28 20.78 20.54
CA ARG A 322 -0.43 21.95 21.41
C ARG A 322 0.35 23.16 20.90
N LYS A 323 1.61 22.97 20.49
CA LYS A 323 2.44 24.06 19.94
C LYS A 323 1.80 24.69 18.69
N LEU A 324 1.26 23.87 17.80
CA LEU A 324 0.56 24.29 16.60
C LEU A 324 -0.76 25.05 16.92
N ALA A 325 -1.50 24.59 17.93
CA ALA A 325 -2.69 25.29 18.41
C ALA A 325 -2.34 26.65 19.03
N ASP A 326 -1.25 26.75 19.78
CA ASP A 326 -0.86 27.97 20.49
C ASP A 326 -0.28 29.07 19.58
N SER A 327 0.30 28.69 18.43
CA SER A 327 1.06 29.65 17.63
C SER A 327 1.15 29.26 16.13
N PRO A 328 0.97 30.23 15.21
CA PRO A 328 1.09 30.00 13.76
C PRO A 328 2.53 29.69 13.32
N LYS A 329 3.54 29.95 14.18
CA LYS A 329 4.97 29.63 13.91
C LYS A 329 5.21 28.17 13.55
N TYR A 330 4.35 27.26 14.00
CA TYR A 330 4.49 25.81 13.79
C TYR A 330 3.68 25.30 12.59
N GLY A 331 3.14 26.21 11.76
CA GLY A 331 2.27 25.90 10.64
C GLY A 331 0.82 25.68 11.04
N ASP A 332 -0.01 25.42 10.03
CA ASP A 332 -1.45 25.17 10.19
C ASP A 332 -1.83 23.72 9.93
N THR A 333 -0.90 22.87 9.50
CA THR A 333 -1.13 21.44 9.25
C THR A 333 -0.28 20.56 10.17
N PHE A 334 -0.78 19.37 10.48
CA PHE A 334 0.04 18.31 11.04
C PHE A 334 -0.38 16.93 10.51
N GLU A 335 0.59 16.03 10.50
CA GLU A 335 0.40 14.61 10.26
C GLU A 335 1.17 13.82 11.31
N CYS A 336 0.58 12.73 11.80
CA CYS A 336 1.21 11.89 12.81
C CYS A 336 0.67 10.46 12.75
N THR A 337 1.52 9.51 13.11
CA THR A 337 1.13 8.09 13.22
C THR A 337 1.35 7.62 14.65
N TYR A 338 0.32 7.04 15.26
CA TYR A 338 0.36 6.65 16.67
C TYR A 338 -0.67 5.58 17.02
N ARG A 339 -0.52 4.98 18.20
CA ARG A 339 -1.42 3.93 18.68
C ARG A 339 -2.52 4.50 19.56
N LEU A 340 -3.75 4.08 19.27
CA LEU A 340 -4.94 4.45 20.02
C LEU A 340 -5.70 3.21 20.51
N LYS A 341 -6.11 3.20 21.78
CA LYS A 341 -6.70 2.04 22.45
C LYS A 341 -8.16 1.84 22.04
N ARG A 342 -8.48 0.66 21.51
CA ARG A 342 -9.83 0.20 21.18
C ARG A 342 -10.62 -0.20 22.42
N LEU A 343 -11.95 -0.33 22.28
CA LEU A 343 -12.84 -0.73 23.37
C LEU A 343 -12.48 -2.11 23.95
N ASP A 344 -12.03 -3.05 23.10
CA ASP A 344 -11.61 -4.40 23.50
C ASP A 344 -10.26 -4.44 24.24
N GLY A 345 -9.59 -3.30 24.39
CA GLY A 345 -8.29 -3.17 25.05
C GLY A 345 -7.08 -3.31 24.15
N SER A 346 -7.24 -3.71 22.88
CA SER A 346 -6.18 -3.74 21.87
C SER A 346 -5.84 -2.32 21.39
N TYR A 347 -4.74 -2.18 20.65
CA TYR A 347 -4.34 -0.91 20.05
C TYR A 347 -4.56 -0.93 18.53
N ALA A 348 -5.12 0.16 18.02
CA ALA A 348 -5.16 0.47 16.60
C ALA A 348 -4.01 1.41 16.24
N TRP A 349 -3.34 1.17 15.11
CA TRP A 349 -2.49 2.19 14.49
C TRP A 349 -3.34 3.19 13.74
N ILE A 350 -3.14 4.47 14.05
CA ILE A 350 -3.89 5.60 13.51
C ILE A 350 -2.94 6.54 12.78
N LEU A 351 -3.24 6.85 11.52
CA LEU A 351 -2.70 8.02 10.81
C LEU A 351 -3.64 9.19 11.07
N GLY A 352 -3.19 10.17 11.85
CA GLY A 352 -3.92 11.39 12.15
C GLY A 352 -3.39 12.57 11.34
N ARG A 353 -4.29 13.21 10.59
CA ARG A 353 -4.02 14.44 9.84
C ARG A 353 -4.94 15.54 10.35
N GLY A 354 -4.43 16.75 10.52
CA GLY A 354 -5.22 17.87 11.02
C GLY A 354 -4.79 19.21 10.41
N TYR A 355 -5.76 20.13 10.36
CA TYR A 355 -5.59 21.49 9.84
C TYR A 355 -6.27 22.52 10.75
N VAL A 356 -5.60 23.64 11.01
CA VAL A 356 -6.14 24.78 11.74
C VAL A 356 -7.00 25.60 10.78
N THR A 357 -8.31 25.56 10.97
CA THR A 357 -9.24 26.28 10.09
C THR A 357 -9.42 27.74 10.51
N HIS A 358 -9.25 28.03 11.81
CA HIS A 358 -9.49 29.36 12.35
C HIS A 358 -8.50 29.69 13.46
N ARG A 359 -8.09 30.96 13.53
CA ARG A 359 -7.25 31.52 14.61
C ARG A 359 -7.86 32.80 15.16
N ASP A 360 -7.60 33.07 16.44
CA ASP A 360 -7.95 34.34 17.09
C ASP A 360 -6.95 35.45 16.71
N ALA A 361 -7.25 36.69 17.10
CA ALA A 361 -6.38 37.85 16.84
C ALA A 361 -4.98 37.76 17.49
N LYS A 362 -4.76 36.80 18.39
CA LYS A 362 -3.46 36.52 19.02
C LYS A 362 -2.73 35.35 18.33
N GLY A 363 -3.29 34.80 17.26
CA GLY A 363 -2.74 33.69 16.49
C GLY A 363 -3.02 32.32 17.06
N ARG A 364 -3.85 32.18 18.11
CA ARG A 364 -4.19 30.88 18.69
C ARG A 364 -5.31 30.23 17.91
N ALA A 365 -5.21 28.94 17.64
CA ALA A 365 -6.24 28.17 16.95
C ALA A 365 -7.56 28.19 17.72
N THR A 366 -8.65 28.51 17.03
CA THR A 366 -10.02 28.45 17.57
C THR A 366 -10.77 27.23 17.02
N ARG A 367 -10.33 26.67 15.89
CA ARG A 367 -10.83 25.41 15.34
C ARG A 367 -9.75 24.63 14.61
N ILE A 368 -9.72 23.31 14.82
CA ILE A 368 -8.83 22.37 14.15
C ILE A 368 -9.65 21.16 13.72
N VAL A 369 -9.61 20.85 12.43
CA VAL A 369 -10.37 19.74 11.83
C VAL A 369 -9.40 18.74 11.24
N GLY A 370 -9.76 17.46 11.26
CA GLY A 370 -8.89 16.44 10.70
C GLY A 370 -9.53 15.07 10.51
N LEU A 371 -8.72 14.15 9.99
CA LEU A 371 -9.09 12.79 9.69
C LEU A 371 -8.17 11.82 10.44
N HIS A 372 -8.74 10.72 10.92
CA HIS A 372 -8.03 9.56 11.42
C HIS A 372 -8.30 8.36 10.52
N THR A 373 -7.24 7.79 9.97
CA THR A 373 -7.31 6.53 9.22
C THR A 373 -6.79 5.41 10.11
N ASN A 374 -7.54 4.32 10.24
CA ASN A 374 -7.04 3.11 10.90
C ASN A 374 -6.18 2.33 9.91
N ILE A 375 -4.87 2.41 10.13
CA ILE A 375 -3.84 1.73 9.33
C ILE A 375 -3.37 0.43 10.00
N THR A 376 -4.13 -0.13 10.95
CA THR A 376 -3.73 -1.37 11.66
C THR A 376 -3.59 -2.54 10.70
N ALA A 377 -4.49 -2.65 9.73
CA ALA A 377 -4.41 -3.66 8.67
C ALA A 377 -3.16 -3.43 7.81
N SER A 378 -2.96 -2.20 7.31
CA SER A 378 -1.78 -1.84 6.51
C SER A 378 -0.46 -2.03 7.26
N GLN A 379 -0.42 -1.83 8.58
CA GLN A 379 0.77 -2.08 9.41
C GLN A 379 0.99 -3.57 9.68
N ALA A 380 -0.08 -4.35 9.91
CA ALA A 380 0.01 -5.80 10.05
C ALA A 380 0.39 -6.49 8.74
N ASP A 381 -0.14 -5.98 7.62
CA ASP A 381 0.19 -6.41 6.27
C ASP A 381 1.62 -6.01 5.92
N ARG A 382 2.07 -4.80 6.27
CA ARG A 382 3.49 -4.42 6.17
C ARG A 382 4.39 -5.35 6.95
N ASP A 383 4.04 -5.68 8.20
CA ASP A 383 4.84 -6.60 9.02
C ASP A 383 4.80 -8.04 8.47
N TYR A 384 3.70 -8.45 7.84
CA TYR A 384 3.52 -9.75 7.18
C TYR A 384 4.28 -9.83 5.85
N PHE A 385 4.21 -8.79 5.02
CA PHE A 385 4.95 -8.67 3.76
C PHE A 385 6.43 -8.41 3.99
N GLU A 386 6.83 -7.67 5.03
CA GLU A 386 8.21 -7.60 5.48
C GLU A 386 8.69 -8.99 5.91
N LYS A 387 7.87 -9.80 6.60
CA LYS A 387 8.23 -11.20 6.93
C LYS A 387 8.35 -12.12 5.70
N LEU A 388 7.51 -11.94 4.69
CA LEU A 388 7.56 -12.69 3.43
C LEU A 388 8.73 -12.23 2.53
N ALA A 389 9.01 -10.93 2.48
CA ALA A 389 10.19 -10.38 1.84
C ALA A 389 11.46 -10.73 2.62
N GLN A 390 11.36 -11.02 3.92
CA GLN A 390 12.48 -11.41 4.76
C GLN A 390 12.85 -12.88 4.62
N ASN A 391 11.90 -13.78 4.32
CA ASN A 391 12.10 -15.23 4.42
C ASN A 391 11.65 -16.00 3.16
N ASP A 392 12.42 -17.02 2.79
CA ASP A 392 12.07 -17.99 1.76
C ASP A 392 10.87 -18.84 2.19
N ALA A 393 9.82 -18.86 1.37
CA ALA A 393 8.54 -19.49 1.71
C ALA A 393 8.64 -21.02 1.92
N LEU A 394 9.58 -21.68 1.25
CA LEU A 394 9.74 -23.13 1.36
C LEU A 394 10.52 -23.54 2.62
N THR A 395 11.63 -22.85 2.90
CA THR A 395 12.60 -23.26 3.92
C THR A 395 12.50 -22.48 5.22
N GLY A 396 11.87 -21.30 5.21
CA GLY A 396 11.84 -20.38 6.37
C GLY A 396 13.22 -19.78 6.71
N LEU A 397 14.22 -19.96 5.86
CA LEU A 397 15.46 -19.19 5.87
C LEU A 397 15.22 -17.77 5.39
N HIS A 398 16.20 -16.89 5.49
CA HIS A 398 16.08 -15.58 4.88
C HIS A 398 15.99 -15.68 3.35
N SER A 399 15.24 -14.75 2.75
CA SER A 399 15.15 -14.63 1.30
C SER A 399 16.43 -14.01 0.72
N ARG A 400 16.62 -14.14 -0.59
CA ARG A 400 17.64 -13.41 -1.33
C ARG A 400 17.55 -11.89 -1.14
N THR A 401 16.34 -11.33 -1.16
CA THR A 401 16.13 -9.89 -0.96
C THR A 401 16.63 -9.41 0.40
N TYR A 402 16.35 -10.16 1.47
CA TYR A 402 16.87 -9.83 2.80
C TYR A 402 18.39 -9.92 2.88
N PHE A 403 18.94 -10.97 2.27
CA PHE A 403 20.37 -11.17 2.18
C PHE A 403 21.06 -9.97 1.52
N ASP A 404 20.56 -9.50 0.38
CA ASP A 404 21.13 -8.37 -0.37
C ASP A 404 21.11 -7.08 0.47
N ILE A 405 20.00 -6.82 1.17
CA ILE A 405 19.88 -5.69 2.12
C ILE A 405 20.89 -5.81 3.26
N LYS A 406 21.06 -7.02 3.82
CA LYS A 406 21.99 -7.25 4.94
C LYS A 406 23.44 -7.08 4.49
N LEU A 407 23.78 -7.57 3.31
CA LEU A 407 25.10 -7.44 2.69
C LEU A 407 25.45 -5.98 2.44
N ALA A 408 24.53 -5.20 1.84
CA ALA A 408 24.71 -3.77 1.62
C ALA A 408 24.91 -3.01 2.93
N ASN A 409 24.17 -3.36 3.99
CA ASN A 409 24.35 -2.77 5.32
C ASN A 409 25.70 -3.08 5.95
N ILE A 410 26.21 -4.31 5.77
CA ILE A 410 27.55 -4.73 6.23
C ILE A 410 28.62 -3.92 5.51
N GLU A 411 28.47 -3.75 4.20
CA GLU A 411 29.41 -3.01 3.36
C GLU A 411 29.42 -1.51 3.72
N ASN A 412 28.25 -0.87 3.77
CA ASN A 412 28.11 0.56 4.09
C ASN A 412 28.65 0.93 5.48
N LYS A 413 28.56 0.01 6.44
CA LYS A 413 29.05 0.21 7.82
C LYS A 413 30.49 -0.27 8.01
N GLY A 414 31.13 -0.82 6.97
CA GLY A 414 32.47 -1.38 7.07
C GLY A 414 32.59 -2.50 8.10
N ILE A 415 31.53 -3.30 8.30
CA ILE A 415 31.52 -4.35 9.32
C ILE A 415 32.50 -5.46 8.92
N ARG A 416 33.55 -5.61 9.72
CA ARG A 416 34.61 -6.62 9.59
C ARG A 416 35.05 -7.08 10.99
N PRO A 417 35.73 -8.24 11.13
CA PRO A 417 35.95 -9.24 10.09
C PRO A 417 34.63 -9.86 9.59
N LEU A 418 34.61 -10.32 8.35
CA LEU A 418 33.43 -10.92 7.71
C LEU A 418 33.81 -12.29 7.15
N CYS A 419 33.04 -13.31 7.50
CA CYS A 419 33.10 -14.62 6.85
C CYS A 419 31.79 -14.92 6.12
N VAL A 420 31.91 -15.65 5.01
CA VAL A 420 30.80 -16.11 4.18
C VAL A 420 30.97 -17.61 3.95
N ILE A 421 29.90 -18.37 4.16
CA ILE A 421 29.84 -19.78 3.80
C ILE A 421 28.79 -19.96 2.69
N SER A 422 29.24 -20.39 1.52
CA SER A 422 28.37 -20.83 0.43
C SER A 422 28.10 -22.32 0.56
N CYS A 423 26.83 -22.71 0.38
CA CYS A 423 26.34 -24.06 0.54
C CYS A 423 25.53 -24.46 -0.70
N ASP A 424 25.73 -25.69 -1.18
CA ASP A 424 24.99 -26.24 -2.31
C ASP A 424 24.51 -27.66 -2.00
N VAL A 425 23.20 -27.89 -2.17
CA VAL A 425 22.57 -29.19 -1.90
C VAL A 425 22.82 -30.17 -3.05
N ASN A 426 23.66 -31.17 -2.77
CA ASN A 426 24.04 -32.16 -3.78
C ASN A 426 22.86 -33.10 -4.10
N GLY A 427 22.61 -33.32 -5.40
CA GLY A 427 21.68 -34.33 -5.90
C GLY A 427 20.19 -34.00 -5.73
N LEU A 428 19.84 -32.72 -5.46
CA LEU A 428 18.44 -32.28 -5.39
C LEU A 428 17.65 -32.59 -6.66
N LYS A 429 18.25 -32.37 -7.84
CA LYS A 429 17.63 -32.69 -9.13
C LYS A 429 17.32 -34.18 -9.26
N LEU A 430 18.25 -35.04 -8.85
CA LEU A 430 18.07 -36.49 -8.86
C LEU A 430 16.93 -36.91 -7.91
N ALA A 431 16.84 -36.27 -6.74
CA ALA A 431 15.73 -36.47 -5.81
C ALA A 431 14.39 -36.08 -6.44
N ASN A 432 14.32 -34.91 -7.08
CA ASN A 432 13.10 -34.42 -7.72
C ASN A 432 12.65 -35.31 -8.88
N ASP A 433 13.58 -35.71 -9.75
CA ASP A 433 13.27 -36.48 -10.95
C ASP A 433 12.74 -37.88 -10.62
N TYR A 434 13.27 -38.52 -9.57
CA TYR A 434 12.90 -39.88 -9.21
C TYR A 434 11.82 -39.97 -8.12
N MET A 435 11.78 -39.02 -7.18
CA MET A 435 10.90 -39.07 -6.00
C MET A 435 9.84 -37.96 -5.96
N GLY A 436 9.88 -37.03 -6.92
CA GLY A 436 8.98 -35.90 -7.01
C GLY A 436 9.38 -34.71 -6.14
N HIS A 437 8.86 -33.54 -6.52
CA HIS A 437 9.21 -32.26 -5.89
C HIS A 437 8.94 -32.20 -4.38
N LEU A 438 7.92 -32.89 -3.87
CA LEU A 438 7.63 -32.92 -2.43
C LEU A 438 8.77 -33.51 -1.59
N VAL A 439 9.55 -34.45 -2.15
CA VAL A 439 10.70 -35.04 -1.45
C VAL A 439 11.89 -34.09 -1.51
N GLY A 440 12.14 -33.46 -2.66
CA GLY A 440 13.17 -32.41 -2.76
C GLY A 440 12.88 -31.20 -1.87
N ASP A 441 11.61 -30.81 -1.74
CA ASP A 441 11.17 -29.75 -0.84
C ASP A 441 11.49 -30.08 0.63
N LYS A 442 11.20 -31.32 1.05
CA LYS A 442 11.58 -31.80 2.40
C LYS A 442 13.10 -31.84 2.60
N LEU A 443 13.86 -32.26 1.57
CA LEU A 443 15.32 -32.25 1.62
C LEU A 443 15.85 -30.82 1.84
N LEU A 444 15.32 -29.84 1.12
CA LEU A 444 15.67 -28.43 1.27
C LEU A 444 15.30 -27.89 2.66
N GLN A 445 14.13 -28.26 3.20
CA GLN A 445 13.72 -27.91 4.56
C GLN A 445 14.65 -28.49 5.63
N THR A 446 15.08 -29.75 5.46
CA THR A 446 16.03 -30.41 6.37
C THR A 446 17.39 -29.72 6.34
N VAL A 447 17.93 -29.43 5.15
CA VAL A 447 19.20 -28.70 5.00
C VAL A 447 19.12 -27.34 5.68
N ALA A 448 18.02 -26.61 5.45
CA ALA A 448 17.80 -25.31 6.06
C ALA A 448 17.80 -25.35 7.59
N ALA A 449 17.10 -26.31 8.19
CA ALA A 449 17.07 -26.49 9.63
C ALA A 449 18.48 -26.76 10.20
N LEU A 450 19.23 -27.66 9.57
CA LEU A 450 20.60 -28.01 9.99
C LEU A 450 21.57 -26.82 9.88
N CYS A 451 21.44 -25.99 8.83
CA CYS A 451 22.21 -24.75 8.71
C CYS A 451 21.89 -23.79 9.86
N LYS A 452 20.60 -23.59 10.16
CA LYS A 452 20.14 -22.65 11.19
C LYS A 452 20.56 -23.06 12.61
N GLU A 453 20.54 -24.35 12.94
CA GLU A 453 21.01 -24.89 14.23
C GLU A 453 22.53 -24.72 14.45
N SER A 454 23.28 -24.57 13.36
CA SER A 454 24.72 -24.51 13.40
C SER A 454 25.26 -23.10 13.69
N VAL A 455 24.45 -22.06 13.47
CA VAL A 455 24.86 -20.64 13.58
C VAL A 455 24.12 -19.90 14.70
N ARG A 456 24.47 -18.63 14.96
CA ARG A 456 23.82 -17.79 15.97
C ARG A 456 22.60 -17.09 15.39
N THR A 457 21.69 -16.62 16.24
CA THR A 457 20.52 -15.83 15.82
C THR A 457 20.85 -14.49 15.17
N SER A 458 22.06 -13.96 15.40
CA SER A 458 22.57 -12.73 14.78
C SER A 458 23.06 -12.93 13.34
N ASP A 459 23.36 -14.17 12.97
CA ASP A 459 23.93 -14.54 11.68
C ASP A 459 22.81 -14.66 10.64
N CYS A 460 23.11 -14.37 9.38
CA CYS A 460 22.11 -14.44 8.31
C CYS A 460 22.29 -15.72 7.51
N VAL A 461 21.32 -16.64 7.60
CA VAL A 461 21.23 -17.83 6.74
C VAL A 461 20.13 -17.57 5.71
N ALA A 462 20.50 -17.50 4.44
CA ALA A 462 19.59 -17.18 3.36
C ALA A 462 19.61 -18.25 2.26
N ARG A 463 18.46 -18.50 1.65
CA ARG A 463 18.37 -19.31 0.42
C ARG A 463 18.40 -18.37 -0.78
N MET A 464 19.36 -18.57 -1.68
CA MET A 464 19.55 -17.72 -2.85
C MET A 464 18.64 -18.13 -4.01
N GLY A 465 18.25 -19.41 -4.05
CA GLY A 465 17.35 -20.02 -5.03
C GLY A 465 17.75 -21.47 -5.27
N GLY A 466 16.82 -22.32 -5.73
CA GLY A 466 17.14 -23.71 -6.05
C GLY A 466 17.74 -24.49 -4.87
N ASP A 467 18.95 -25.00 -5.06
CA ASP A 467 19.80 -25.74 -4.12
C ASP A 467 20.84 -24.88 -3.39
N GLU A 468 20.87 -23.55 -3.61
CA GLU A 468 21.89 -22.65 -3.08
C GLU A 468 21.46 -21.96 -1.77
N ILE A 469 22.30 -22.07 -0.75
CA ILE A 469 22.16 -21.41 0.55
C ILE A 469 23.45 -20.66 0.87
N VAL A 470 23.34 -19.46 1.41
CA VAL A 470 24.50 -18.65 1.83
C VAL A 470 24.35 -18.23 3.28
N ILE A 471 25.44 -18.30 4.03
CA ILE A 471 25.53 -17.89 5.43
C ILE A 471 26.48 -16.69 5.54
N LEU A 472 25.96 -15.55 5.99
CA LEU A 472 26.76 -14.38 6.35
C LEU A 472 27.04 -14.36 7.85
N LEU A 473 28.32 -14.28 8.18
CA LEU A 473 28.84 -14.24 9.55
C LEU A 473 29.52 -12.88 9.78
N PRO A 474 28.76 -11.83 10.13
CA PRO A 474 29.32 -10.51 10.43
C PRO A 474 30.14 -10.57 11.73
N THR A 475 31.17 -9.73 11.83
CA THR A 475 32.07 -9.69 13.01
C THR A 475 32.70 -11.04 13.35
N CYS A 476 32.97 -11.85 12.32
CA CYS A 476 33.49 -13.21 12.43
C CYS A 476 34.88 -13.30 11.81
N PRO A 477 35.95 -13.51 12.61
CA PRO A 477 37.30 -13.75 12.10
C PRO A 477 37.41 -15.13 11.46
N ARG A 478 38.43 -15.34 10.62
CA ARG A 478 38.61 -16.61 9.88
C ARG A 478 38.56 -17.85 10.76
N GLU A 479 39.28 -17.85 11.89
CA GLU A 479 39.33 -19.00 12.81
C GLU A 479 37.92 -19.39 13.31
N ALA A 480 37.10 -18.40 13.69
CA ALA A 480 35.73 -18.63 14.12
C ALA A 480 34.83 -19.12 12.96
N GLY A 481 35.06 -18.62 11.74
CA GLY A 481 34.40 -19.10 10.53
C GLY A 481 34.69 -20.58 10.25
N GLU A 482 35.94 -21.00 10.40
CA GLU A 482 36.38 -22.40 10.24
C GLU A 482 35.74 -23.32 11.30
N GLU A 483 35.63 -22.86 12.56
CA GLU A 483 34.94 -23.59 13.62
C GLU A 483 33.44 -23.78 13.33
N ILE A 484 32.78 -22.74 12.82
CA ILE A 484 31.36 -22.79 12.41
C ILE A 484 31.19 -23.77 11.25
N LEU A 485 32.08 -23.74 10.25
CA LEU A 485 32.07 -24.70 9.15
C LEU A 485 32.27 -26.14 9.64
N ALA A 486 33.21 -26.37 10.55
CA ALA A 486 33.42 -27.69 11.15
C ALA A 486 32.21 -28.15 12.00
N LYS A 487 31.50 -27.22 12.64
CA LYS A 487 30.23 -27.51 13.34
C LYS A 487 29.12 -27.88 12.36
N LEU A 488 28.96 -27.15 11.26
CA LEU A 488 28.02 -27.47 10.17
C LEU A 488 28.25 -28.90 9.69
N ARG A 489 29.48 -29.23 9.24
CA ARG A 489 29.82 -30.57 8.73
C ARG A 489 29.45 -31.68 9.71
N ARG A 490 29.83 -31.54 10.99
CA ARG A 490 29.48 -32.52 12.04
C ARG A 490 27.97 -32.69 12.23
N ASN A 491 27.20 -31.62 12.12
CA ASN A 491 25.74 -31.70 12.22
C ASN A 491 25.12 -32.45 11.03
N PHE A 492 25.60 -32.20 9.81
CA PHE A 492 25.18 -32.95 8.61
C PHE A 492 25.59 -34.42 8.68
N ASP A 493 26.82 -34.73 9.09
CA ASP A 493 27.29 -36.11 9.25
C ASP A 493 26.46 -36.88 10.27
N ARG A 494 26.16 -36.25 11.43
CA ARG A 494 25.30 -36.84 12.45
C ARG A 494 23.89 -37.10 11.94
N HIS A 495 23.29 -36.14 11.22
CA HIS A 495 21.97 -36.35 10.62
C HIS A 495 21.98 -37.54 9.65
N ASN A 496 22.97 -37.58 8.76
CA ASN A 496 23.09 -38.63 7.74
C ASN A 496 23.47 -40.01 8.30
N ALA A 497 23.93 -40.11 9.55
CA ALA A 497 24.24 -41.37 10.21
C ALA A 497 23.07 -41.94 11.02
N CYS A 498 22.12 -41.10 11.44
CA CYS A 498 21.03 -41.46 12.36
C CYS A 498 19.63 -41.39 11.73
N SER A 499 19.51 -40.92 10.49
CA SER A 499 18.23 -40.68 9.83
C SER A 499 17.93 -41.80 8.83
N ASP A 500 16.73 -42.36 8.90
CA ASP A 500 16.16 -43.21 7.84
C ASP A 500 15.69 -42.40 6.63
N GLN A 501 15.79 -41.07 6.68
CA GLN A 501 15.42 -40.17 5.60
C GLN A 501 16.53 -40.08 4.53
N MET A 502 16.17 -39.44 3.42
CA MET A 502 17.10 -39.18 2.33
C MET A 502 18.33 -38.40 2.83
N PRO A 503 19.56 -38.81 2.47
CA PRO A 503 20.79 -38.16 2.91
C PRO A 503 20.83 -36.68 2.49
N ALA A 504 21.02 -35.79 3.47
CA ALA A 504 21.27 -34.37 3.26
C ALA A 504 22.75 -34.13 2.97
N LEU A 505 23.15 -34.26 1.71
CA LEU A 505 24.53 -34.04 1.27
C LEU A 505 24.71 -32.61 0.78
N VAL A 506 25.70 -31.89 1.32
CA VAL A 506 25.93 -30.47 1.02
C VAL A 506 27.41 -30.24 0.75
N SER A 507 27.72 -29.45 -0.27
CA SER A 507 29.06 -28.93 -0.53
C SER A 507 29.19 -27.56 0.10
N PHE A 508 30.31 -27.28 0.77
CA PHE A 508 30.55 -26.01 1.44
C PHE A 508 31.76 -25.27 0.87
N GLY A 509 31.73 -23.95 0.91
CA GLY A 509 32.89 -23.10 0.63
C GLY A 509 32.93 -21.93 1.60
N LEU A 510 34.09 -21.69 2.21
CA LEU A 510 34.30 -20.62 3.18
C LEU A 510 35.29 -19.61 2.62
N ALA A 511 34.93 -18.32 2.68
CA ALA A 511 35.86 -17.22 2.48
C ALA A 511 35.67 -16.16 3.56
N CYS A 512 36.74 -15.44 3.89
CA CYS A 512 36.74 -14.41 4.92
C CYS A 512 37.61 -13.22 4.52
N ALA A 513 37.26 -12.04 5.03
CA ALA A 513 38.10 -10.84 4.98
C ALA A 513 38.20 -10.20 6.37
N GLU A 514 39.43 -9.87 6.76
CA GLU A 514 39.74 -9.21 8.03
C GLU A 514 39.62 -7.68 7.93
N SER A 515 39.84 -7.11 6.74
CA SER A 515 39.75 -5.67 6.48
C SER A 515 38.65 -5.31 5.49
N ALA A 516 38.26 -4.03 5.48
CA ALA A 516 37.26 -3.48 4.57
C ALA A 516 37.80 -3.23 3.15
N ASP A 517 39.11 -3.44 2.91
CA ASP A 517 39.72 -3.29 1.58
C ASP A 517 39.22 -4.34 0.57
N ILE A 518 38.74 -5.46 1.09
CA ILE A 518 38.10 -6.52 0.30
C ILE A 518 36.58 -6.30 0.40
N PRO A 519 35.89 -6.00 -0.71
CA PRO A 519 34.45 -5.80 -0.70
C PRO A 519 33.73 -7.11 -0.41
N ALA A 520 32.57 -7.06 0.26
CA ALA A 520 31.83 -8.27 0.63
C ALA A 520 31.42 -9.12 -0.60
N SER A 521 31.21 -8.48 -1.75
CA SER A 521 30.96 -9.16 -3.04
C SER A 521 32.13 -10.05 -3.50
N ALA A 522 33.38 -9.63 -3.25
CA ALA A 522 34.55 -10.44 -3.59
C ALA A 522 34.68 -11.68 -2.68
N ILE A 523 34.30 -11.54 -1.40
CA ILE A 523 34.28 -12.65 -0.44
C ILE A 523 33.23 -13.69 -0.86
N LEU A 524 32.05 -13.24 -1.30
CA LEU A 524 31.00 -14.12 -1.83
C LEU A 524 31.48 -14.93 -3.03
N VAL A 525 32.13 -14.29 -3.99
CA VAL A 525 32.69 -14.97 -5.19
C VAL A 525 33.73 -16.01 -4.79
N GLU A 526 34.58 -15.71 -3.81
CA GLU A 526 35.59 -16.67 -3.34
C GLU A 526 34.95 -17.84 -2.57
N ALA A 527 33.95 -17.58 -1.72
CA ALA A 527 33.23 -18.63 -1.01
C ALA A 527 32.51 -19.58 -1.99
N ASP A 528 31.87 -19.03 -3.02
CA ASP A 528 31.26 -19.82 -4.09
C ASP A 528 32.28 -20.66 -4.87
N ARG A 529 33.45 -20.07 -5.18
CA ARG A 529 34.54 -20.79 -5.85
C ARG A 529 35.04 -21.97 -5.02
N GLU A 530 35.22 -21.81 -3.72
CA GLU A 530 35.62 -22.91 -2.83
C GLU A 530 34.54 -24.00 -2.75
N MET A 531 33.26 -23.60 -2.69
CA MET A 531 32.13 -24.53 -2.72
C MET A 531 32.13 -25.36 -4.01
N LEU A 532 32.33 -24.72 -5.17
CA LEU A 532 32.37 -25.41 -6.46
C LEU A 532 33.55 -26.38 -6.57
N LYS A 533 34.71 -26.06 -5.98
CA LYS A 533 35.86 -27.00 -5.90
C LYS A 533 35.49 -28.24 -5.08
N GLU A 534 34.81 -28.05 -3.96
CA GLU A 534 34.32 -29.15 -3.12
C GLU A 534 33.25 -29.98 -3.85
N LYS A 535 32.27 -29.32 -4.49
CA LYS A 535 31.21 -29.98 -5.27
C LYS A 535 31.79 -30.86 -6.35
N ARG A 536 32.78 -30.39 -7.11
CA ARG A 536 33.44 -31.17 -8.17
C ARG A 536 34.21 -32.38 -7.64
N SER A 537 34.90 -32.25 -6.51
CA SER A 537 35.68 -33.35 -5.93
C SER A 537 34.78 -34.46 -5.34
N HIS A 538 33.63 -34.10 -4.77
CA HIS A 538 32.72 -35.04 -4.12
C HIS A 538 31.52 -35.46 -4.96
N ARG A 539 31.35 -34.89 -6.17
CA ARG A 539 30.17 -35.11 -7.03
C ARG A 539 29.82 -36.59 -7.19
N LYS A 540 30.79 -37.41 -7.61
CA LYS A 540 30.57 -38.84 -7.88
C LYS A 540 30.09 -39.59 -6.63
N ALA A 541 30.80 -39.41 -5.51
CA ALA A 541 30.46 -40.06 -4.26
C ALA A 541 29.07 -39.64 -3.74
N ALA A 542 28.71 -38.36 -3.87
CA ALA A 542 27.40 -37.87 -3.47
C ALA A 542 26.26 -38.47 -4.32
N HIS A 543 26.43 -38.48 -5.65
CA HIS A 543 25.43 -39.07 -6.57
C HIS A 543 25.27 -40.57 -6.34
N GLU A 544 26.37 -41.29 -6.12
CA GLU A 544 26.33 -42.73 -5.87
C GLU A 544 25.65 -43.07 -4.54
N ARG A 545 25.90 -42.28 -3.49
CA ARG A 545 25.22 -42.43 -2.20
C ARG A 545 23.71 -42.15 -2.29
N ILE A 546 23.32 -41.11 -3.01
CA ILE A 546 21.90 -40.78 -3.23
C ILE A 546 21.22 -41.86 -4.06
N LYS A 547 21.87 -42.32 -5.14
CA LYS A 547 21.40 -43.43 -5.97
C LYS A 547 21.14 -44.68 -5.12
N GLN A 548 22.13 -45.12 -4.35
CA GLN A 548 22.00 -46.32 -3.51
C GLN A 548 20.83 -46.20 -2.54
N TRP A 549 20.61 -45.02 -1.96
CA TRP A 549 19.48 -44.79 -1.08
C TRP A 549 18.15 -44.87 -1.83
N ILE A 550 18.04 -44.27 -3.02
CA ILE A 550 16.81 -44.33 -3.84
C ILE A 550 16.51 -45.77 -4.24
N GLU A 551 17.48 -46.51 -4.79
CA GLU A 551 17.28 -47.90 -5.25
C GLU A 551 16.93 -48.87 -4.10
N GLN A 552 17.35 -48.57 -2.87
CA GLN A 552 17.01 -49.36 -1.68
C GLN A 552 15.59 -49.07 -1.16
N ASN A 553 15.11 -47.84 -1.32
CA ASN A 553 13.83 -47.39 -0.77
C ASN A 553 12.70 -47.33 -1.80
N MET A 554 13.05 -47.34 -3.08
CA MET A 554 12.15 -47.29 -4.21
C MET A 554 12.55 -48.40 -5.17
N ASP A 555 11.61 -49.24 -5.61
CA ASP A 555 11.83 -50.35 -6.53
C ASP A 555 12.07 -49.84 -7.98
N VAL A 556 13.11 -49.03 -8.14
CA VAL A 556 13.49 -48.31 -9.37
C VAL A 556 14.99 -48.37 -9.56
N VAL A 557 15.44 -48.47 -10.81
CA VAL A 557 16.86 -48.42 -11.16
C VAL A 557 17.22 -47.00 -11.59
N VAL A 558 18.24 -46.42 -10.95
CA VAL A 558 18.66 -45.03 -11.20
C VAL A 558 19.83 -45.01 -12.17
N SER A 559 19.66 -44.30 -13.29
CA SER A 559 20.73 -44.07 -14.27
C SER A 559 21.48 -42.79 -13.94
N ILE A 560 22.81 -42.86 -13.85
CA ILE A 560 23.71 -41.71 -13.69
C ILE A 560 24.39 -41.37 -15.03
N GLU A 561 24.14 -42.14 -16.11
CA GLU A 561 24.87 -42.04 -17.38
C GLU A 561 24.42 -40.90 -18.30
N ASP A 562 23.47 -40.07 -17.89
CA ASP A 562 23.07 -38.93 -18.70
C ASP A 562 24.04 -37.76 -18.45
N ASP A 563 24.73 -37.32 -19.51
CA ASP A 563 25.53 -36.07 -19.60
C ASP A 563 24.71 -34.78 -19.30
N ARG A 564 23.53 -34.93 -18.69
CA ARG A 564 22.60 -33.90 -18.22
C ARG A 564 22.74 -33.60 -16.70
N TYR A 565 23.78 -34.13 -16.04
CA TYR A 565 24.04 -34.07 -14.58
C TYR A 565 25.49 -33.73 -14.20
#